data_AF-A0A5E4BUJ9-F1
#
_entry.id   AF-A0A5E4BUJ9-F1
#
_cell.length_a   1.000
_cell.length_b   1.000
_cell.length_c   1.000
_cell.angle_alpha   90.00
_cell.angle_beta   90.00
_cell.angle_gamma   90.00
#
_symmetry.space_group_name_H-M   'P 1'
#
loop_
_entity.id
_entity.type
_entity.pdbx_description
1 polymer ?
#
loop_
_entity_poly.entity_id
_entity_poly.type
_entity_poly.pdbx_seq_one_letter_code
_entity_poly.pdbx_strand_id
1 'polypeptide(L)' 'QRLPPKNVYYYRCPDHKKNYVMSFAFCFDREEDIYQFAYCYPYTYTRFQHYLDSLQKRNMDYFFREQLGQSV' A
#
# COMPACT_ATOMS: atom_id res chain seq x y z
N GLN A 1 -9.29 -5.14 -2.11
CA GLN A 1 -9.48 -6.60 -2.12
C GLN A 1 -8.22 -7.24 -2.71
N ARG A 2 -7.79 -8.43 -2.24
CA ARG A 2 -6.63 -9.12 -2.82
C ARG A 2 -7.03 -9.79 -4.14
N LEU A 3 -6.18 -9.71 -5.16
CA LEU A 3 -6.39 -10.42 -6.42
C LEU A 3 -6.46 -11.95 -6.17
N PRO A 4 -7.37 -12.68 -6.81
CA PRO A 4 -7.43 -14.13 -6.70
C PRO A 4 -6.08 -14.74 -7.07
N PRO A 5 -5.51 -15.67 -6.27
CA PRO A 5 -4.19 -16.24 -6.54
C PRO A 5 -4.08 -16.91 -7.92
N LYS A 6 -5.18 -17.50 -8.41
CA LYS A 6 -5.27 -18.09 -9.75
C LYS A 6 -5.04 -17.09 -10.90
N ASN A 7 -5.20 -15.79 -10.65
CA ASN A 7 -4.98 -14.73 -11.62
C ASN A 7 -3.63 -14.03 -11.43
N VAL A 8 -2.76 -14.52 -10.54
CA VAL A 8 -1.46 -13.96 -10.23
C VAL A 8 -0.39 -15.00 -10.51
N TYR A 9 0.56 -14.66 -11.37
CA TYR A 9 1.59 -15.57 -11.87
C TYR A 9 2.96 -15.02 -11.52
N TYR A 10 3.83 -15.89 -11.02
CA TYR A 10 5.22 -15.56 -10.72
C TYR A 10 6.12 -16.61 -11.34
N TYR A 11 6.92 -16.24 -12.32
CA TYR A 11 7.70 -17.18 -13.13
C TYR A 11 8.99 -16.56 -13.64
N ARG A 12 9.89 -17.42 -14.12
CA ARG A 12 11.15 -17.00 -14.75
C ARG A 12 10.92 -16.79 -16.24
N CYS A 13 11.14 -15.58 -16.73
CA CYS A 13 10.90 -15.24 -18.13
C CYS A 13 12.21 -15.24 -18.92
N PRO A 14 12.36 -16.10 -19.96
CA PRO A 14 13.56 -16.11 -20.82
C PRO A 14 13.81 -14.75 -21.48
N ASP A 15 12.75 -14.07 -21.90
CA ASP A 15 12.82 -12.79 -22.64
C ASP A 15 13.21 -11.60 -21.75
N HIS A 16 12.99 -11.72 -20.43
CA HIS A 16 13.38 -10.69 -19.45
C HIS A 16 14.73 -11.01 -18.79
N LYS A 17 15.75 -11.37 -19.59
CA LYS A 17 17.10 -11.74 -19.10
C LYS A 17 17.09 -12.84 -18.03
N LYS A 18 16.13 -13.77 -18.10
CA LYS A 18 15.91 -14.81 -17.09
C LYS A 18 15.62 -14.27 -15.68
N ASN A 19 15.12 -13.04 -15.56
CA ASN A 19 14.60 -12.49 -14.31
C ASN A 19 13.25 -13.10 -13.94
N TYR A 20 12.90 -12.98 -12.67
CA TYR A 20 11.55 -13.27 -12.20
C TYR A 20 10.61 -12.15 -12.60
N VAL A 21 9.44 -12.53 -13.09
CA VAL A 21 8.36 -11.62 -13.50
C VAL A 21 7.11 -11.99 -12.72
N MET A 22 6.45 -10.97 -12.16
CA MET A 22 5.11 -11.08 -11.61
C MET A 22 4.13 -10.48 -12.61
N SER A 23 3.16 -11.28 -13.04
CA SER A 23 2.07 -10.85 -13.91
C SER A 23 0.74 -11.13 -13.24
N PHE A 24 -0.25 -10.27 -13.45
CA PHE A 24 -1.60 -10.53 -12.96
C PHE A 24 -2.65 -10.13 -13.99
N ALA A 25 -3.77 -10.83 -13.97
CA ALA A 25 -4.92 -10.56 -14.83
C ALA A 25 -6.07 -9.96 -14.01
N PHE A 26 -6.62 -8.85 -14.48
CA PHE A 26 -7.77 -8.17 -13.88
C PHE A 26 -8.77 -7.78 -14.97
N CYS A 27 -10.05 -8.05 -14.74
CA CYS A 27 -11.13 -7.63 -15.63
C CYS A 27 -11.83 -6.45 -14.99
N PHE A 28 -11.88 -5.32 -15.70
CA PHE A 28 -12.67 -4.16 -15.31
C PHE A 28 -14.15 -4.47 -15.60
N ASP A 29 -14.97 -4.53 -14.57
CA ASP A 29 -16.38 -4.92 -14.65
C ASP A 29 -17.35 -3.74 -14.65
N ARG A 30 -16.87 -2.54 -14.32
CA ARG A 30 -17.67 -1.30 -14.26
C ARG A 30 -16.89 -0.11 -14.80
N GLU A 31 -17.49 0.61 -15.74
CA GLU A 31 -16.85 1.74 -16.43
C GLU A 31 -16.67 2.98 -15.53
N GLU A 32 -17.56 3.19 -14.57
CA GLU A 32 -17.51 4.35 -13.66
C GLU A 32 -16.59 4.12 -12.45
N ASP A 33 -16.14 2.89 -12.22
CA ASP A 33 -15.36 2.53 -11.04
C ASP A 33 -13.87 2.90 -11.22
N ILE A 34 -13.27 3.48 -10.19
CA ILE A 34 -11.84 3.78 -10.14
C ILE A 34 -11.12 2.66 -9.40
N TYR A 35 -10.22 1.96 -10.10
CA TYR A 35 -9.43 0.87 -9.53
C TYR A 35 -8.02 1.35 -9.16
N GLN A 36 -7.55 0.92 -7.99
CA GLN A 36 -6.20 1.18 -7.52
C GLN A 36 -5.51 -0.14 -7.22
N PHE A 37 -4.33 -0.35 -7.80
CA PHE A 37 -3.48 -1.50 -7.54
C PHE A 37 -2.34 -1.11 -6.63
N ALA A 38 -2.16 -1.87 -5.55
CA ALA A 38 -1.06 -1.71 -4.61
C ALA A 38 -0.57 -3.09 -4.20
N TYR A 39 0.72 -3.20 -3.89
CA TYR A 39 1.32 -4.45 -3.43
C TYR A 39 0.72 -4.93 -2.09
N CYS A 40 0.42 -3.99 -1.20
CA CYS A 40 -0.24 -4.21 0.08
C CYS A 40 -1.26 -3.11 0.35
N TYR A 41 -2.02 -3.23 1.44
CA TYR A 41 -3.00 -2.22 1.81
C TYR A 41 -2.31 -0.88 2.10
N PRO A 42 -2.64 0.21 1.38
CA PRO A 42 -1.94 1.47 1.50
C PRO A 42 -2.22 2.13 2.86
N TYR A 43 -1.16 2.62 3.50
CA TYR A 43 -1.24 3.47 4.67
C TYR A 43 -0.68 4.85 4.32
N THR A 44 -1.57 5.84 4.21
CA THR A 44 -1.22 7.17 3.71
C THR A 44 -0.62 8.05 4.79
N TYR A 45 0.22 9.01 4.37
CA TYR A 45 0.77 10.02 5.27
C TYR A 45 -0.32 10.80 6.02
N THR A 46 -1.39 11.21 5.33
CA THR A 46 -2.52 11.90 5.95
C THR A 46 -3.20 11.06 7.03
N ARG A 47 -3.40 9.75 6.77
CA ARG A 47 -3.97 8.84 7.78
C ARG A 47 -3.05 8.70 8.98
N PHE A 48 -1.74 8.63 8.76
CA PHE A 48 -0.76 8.62 9.84
C PHE A 48 -0.83 9.89 10.71
N GLN A 49 -0.88 11.08 10.09
CA GLN A 49 -0.98 12.34 10.83
C GLN A 49 -2.27 12.39 11.67
N HIS A 50 -3.42 12.04 11.09
CA HIS A 50 -4.68 11.97 11.86
C HIS A 50 -4.61 10.99 13.03
N TYR A 51 -3.93 9.86 12.86
CA TYR A 51 -3.72 8.90 13.94
C TYR A 51 -2.88 9.50 15.08
N LEU A 52 -1.75 10.13 14.75
CA LEU A 52 -0.91 10.79 15.74
C LEU A 52 -1.64 11.94 16.46
N ASP A 53 -2.44 12.73 15.75
CA ASP A 53 -3.25 13.79 16.34
C ASP A 53 -4.31 13.23 17.28
N SER A 54 -4.93 12.11 16.91
CA SER A 54 -5.89 11.41 17.77
C SER A 54 -5.22 10.84 19.02
N LEU A 55 -3.99 10.35 18.93
CA LEU A 55 -3.21 9.92 20.09
C LEU A 55 -2.86 11.09 21.00
N GLN A 56 -2.39 12.20 20.45
CA GLN A 56 -2.06 13.41 21.22
C GLN A 56 -3.29 13.93 21.98
N LYS A 57 -4.47 13.92 21.35
CA LYS A 57 -5.74 14.34 21.99
C LYS A 57 -6.16 13.47 23.17
N ARG A 58 -5.65 12.24 23.29
CA ARG A 58 -5.96 11.35 24.44
C ARG A 58 -5.21 11.75 25.71
N ASN A 59 -4.23 12.67 25.62
CA ASN A 59 -3.51 13.26 26.74
C ASN A 59 -3.04 12.24 27.79
N MET A 60 -2.29 11.23 27.34
CA MET A 60 -1.75 10.18 28.20
C MET A 60 -0.41 10.62 28.80
N ASP A 61 -0.23 10.39 30.09
CA ASP A 61 1.00 10.78 30.82
C ASP A 61 2.28 10.10 30.30
N TYR A 62 2.14 8.99 29.56
CA TYR A 62 3.25 8.22 28.99
C TYR A 62 3.45 8.45 27.49
N PHE A 63 2.71 9.36 26.87
CA PHE A 63 2.83 9.65 25.44
C PHE A 63 3.48 11.02 25.22
N PHE A 64 4.57 11.03 24.44
CA PHE A 64 5.27 12.24 24.04
C PHE A 64 5.61 12.18 22.54
N ARG A 65 5.48 13.31 21.85
CA ARG A 65 5.76 13.45 20.41
C ARG A 65 6.67 14.65 20.18
N GLU A 66 7.73 14.42 19.41
CA GLU A 66 8.70 15.44 19.01
C GLU A 66 9.06 15.28 17.53
N GLN A 67 9.38 16.39 16.86
CA GLN A 67 9.89 16.37 15.49
C GLN A 67 11.40 16.20 15.49
N LEU A 68 11.88 15.09 14.91
CA LEU A 68 13.32 14.79 14.84
C LEU A 68 14.03 15.50 13.67
N GLY A 69 13.30 15.83 12.60
CA GLY A 69 13.87 16.42 11.39
C GLY A 69 12.86 16.48 10.24
N GLN A 70 13.33 16.86 9.05
CA GLN A 70 12.56 16.85 7.82
C GLN A 70 13.13 15.79 6.87
N SER A 71 12.26 14.98 6.26
CA SER A 71 12.67 14.07 5.19
C SER A 71 12.90 14.84 3.88
N VAL A 72 13.73 14.29 3.00
CA VAL A 72 14.00 14.80 1.65
C VAL A 72 12.72 14.83 0.81
#